data_AF-A0A0L7QNY4-F1
#
_entry.id   AF-A0A0L7QNY4-F1
#
_cell.length_a   1.000
_cell.length_b   1.000
_cell.length_c   1.000
_cell.angle_alpha   90.00
_cell.angle_beta   90.00
_cell.angle_gamma   90.00
#
_symmetry.space_group_name_H-M   'P 1'
#
loop_
_entity.id
_entity.type
_entity.pdbx_description
1 polymer ?
#
loop_
_entity_poly.entity_id
_entity_poly.type
_entity_poly.pdbx_seq_one_letter_code
_entity_poly.pdbx_strand_id
1 'polypeptide(L)'
;LLLYALNHRFVKYIILHKGGQNVSVITNHLYKRHNTFKLPVDEVKTVVARSQMINYLPLKIRGKKFYYIVDSDGKFLNGHLFDYTIGTKKSW
;
A
#
# COMPACT_ATOMS: atom_id res chain seq x y z
N LEU A 1 -1.02 8.33 -21.78
CA LEU A 1 -1.54 6.98 -21.40
C LEU A 1 -0.56 6.20 -20.53
N LEU A 2 0.69 5.97 -20.96
CA LEU A 2 1.66 5.15 -20.22
C LEU A 2 2.13 5.79 -18.90
N LEU A 3 2.46 7.09 -18.90
CA LEU A 3 2.79 7.85 -17.68
C LEU A 3 1.65 7.80 -16.65
N TYR A 4 0.41 7.93 -17.10
CA TYR A 4 -0.78 7.83 -16.25
C TYR A 4 -0.94 6.41 -15.67
N ALA A 5 -0.71 5.37 -16.50
CA ALA A 5 -0.73 3.98 -16.07
C ALA A 5 0.39 3.63 -15.07
N LEU A 6 1.53 4.32 -15.11
CA LEU A 6 2.60 4.13 -14.12
C LEU A 6 2.31 4.92 -12.84
N ASN A 7 1.84 6.16 -12.95
CA ASN A 7 1.59 7.02 -11.80
C ASN A 7 0.53 6.44 -10.84
N HIS A 8 -0.52 5.80 -11.35
CA HIS A 8 -1.55 5.19 -10.48
C HIS A 8 -1.07 4.01 -9.63
N ARG A 9 0.15 3.50 -9.85
CA ARG A 9 0.70 2.42 -9.04
C ARG A 9 1.43 2.93 -7.79
N PHE A 10 1.81 4.20 -7.77
CA PHE A 10 2.44 4.81 -6.61
C PHE A 10 1.40 5.08 -5.53
N VAL A 11 1.65 4.57 -4.34
CA VAL A 11 0.79 4.75 -3.18
C VAL A 11 1.06 6.13 -2.59
N LYS A 12 -0.01 6.91 -2.43
CA LYS A 12 0.02 8.21 -1.79
C LYS A 12 -0.25 8.09 -0.30
N TYR A 13 -1.25 7.30 0.09
CA TYR A 13 -1.60 7.07 1.48
C TYR A 13 -2.00 5.63 1.74
N ILE A 14 -1.66 5.17 2.93
CA ILE A 14 -2.19 3.94 3.52
C ILE A 14 -2.82 4.37 4.84
N ILE A 15 -4.14 4.15 4.96
CA ILE A 15 -4.90 4.56 6.12
C ILE A 15 -5.53 3.34 6.75
N LEU A 16 -5.06 2.95 7.93
CA LEU A 16 -5.74 1.95 8.74
C LEU A 16 -6.97 2.58 9.39
N HIS A 17 -8.13 1.98 9.19
CA HIS A 17 -9.37 2.46 9.78
C HIS A 17 -9.47 2.04 11.26
N LYS A 18 -10.26 2.80 12.04
CA LYS A 18 -10.56 2.47 13.44
C LYS A 18 -11.08 1.02 13.54
N GLY A 19 -10.60 0.30 14.54
CA GLY A 19 -10.90 -1.12 14.74
C GLY A 19 -9.96 -2.08 14.00
N GLY A 20 -9.06 -1.59 13.13
CA GLY A 20 -7.97 -2.39 12.57
C GLY A 20 -8.39 -3.47 11.55
N GLN A 21 -9.65 -3.50 11.15
CA GLN A 21 -10.18 -4.51 10.22
C GLN A 21 -10.01 -4.12 8.76
N ASN A 22 -10.02 -2.82 8.46
CA ASN A 22 -9.99 -2.30 7.10
C ASN A 22 -8.84 -1.31 6.88
N VAL A 23 -8.33 -1.27 5.66
CA VAL A 23 -7.32 -0.34 5.19
C VAL A 23 -7.80 0.36 3.92
N SER A 24 -7.54 1.66 3.82
CA SER A 24 -7.63 2.39 2.56
C SER A 24 -6.25 2.55 1.95
N VAL A 25 -6.07 2.04 0.73
CA VAL A 25 -4.89 2.32 -0.10
C VAL A 25 -5.30 3.37 -1.13
N ILE A 26 -4.69 4.54 -1.05
CA ILE A 26 -4.93 5.66 -1.96
C ILE A 26 -3.72 5.80 -2.86
N THR A 27 -3.90 5.74 -4.17
CA THR A 27 -2.80 5.90 -5.12
C THR A 27 -2.75 7.32 -5.69
N ASN A 28 -1.60 7.68 -6.26
CA ASN A 28 -1.46 8.88 -7.04
C ASN A 28 -2.37 8.84 -8.27
N HIS A 29 -2.74 10.04 -8.75
CA HIS A 29 -3.57 10.20 -9.92
C HIS A 29 -3.37 11.60 -10.50
N LEU A 30 -3.25 11.69 -11.82
CA LEU A 30 -2.93 12.96 -12.49
C LEU A 30 -4.13 13.92 -12.57
N TYR A 31 -5.37 13.42 -12.71
CA TYR A 31 -6.57 14.26 -12.89
C TYR A 31 -7.45 14.43 -11.63
N LYS A 32 -6.86 14.68 -10.45
CA LYS A 32 -7.54 14.95 -9.16
C LYS A 32 -8.59 13.94 -8.66
N ARG A 33 -8.88 12.85 -9.38
CA ARG A 33 -9.69 11.72 -8.86
C ARG A 33 -8.79 10.79 -8.06
N HIS A 34 -9.11 10.54 -6.80
CA HIS A 34 -8.32 9.60 -6.01
C HIS A 34 -8.79 8.17 -6.28
N ASN A 35 -7.88 7.31 -6.77
CA ASN A 35 -8.14 5.87 -6.76
C ASN A 35 -7.94 5.38 -5.33
N THR A 36 -9.06 5.08 -4.67
CA THR A 36 -9.08 4.58 -3.29
C THR A 36 -9.58 3.15 -3.28
N PHE A 37 -8.77 2.26 -2.75
CA PHE A 37 -9.15 0.88 -2.48
C PHE A 37 -9.43 0.76 -0.99
N LYS A 38 -10.68 0.53 -0.59
CA LYS A 38 -11.04 0.19 0.80
C LYS A 38 -11.20 -1.32 0.88
N LEU A 39 -10.34 -1.95 1.66
CA LEU A 39 -10.14 -3.40 1.65
C LEU A 39 -10.01 -3.92 3.09
N PRO A 40 -10.38 -5.17 3.36
CA PRO A 40 -9.96 -5.87 4.57
C PRO A 40 -8.43 -5.90 4.70
N VAL A 41 -7.91 -5.81 5.93
CA VAL A 41 -6.46 -5.81 6.18
C VAL A 41 -5.80 -7.10 5.69
N ASP A 42 -6.47 -8.25 5.78
CA ASP A 42 -5.98 -9.55 5.32
C ASP A 42 -5.83 -9.66 3.79
N GLU A 43 -6.47 -8.77 3.02
CA GLU A 43 -6.34 -8.69 1.56
C GLU A 43 -5.20 -7.79 1.07
N VAL A 44 -4.44 -7.21 2.00
CA VAL A 44 -3.28 -6.36 1.70
C VAL A 44 -2.06 -6.85 2.46
N LYS A 45 -0.94 -6.96 1.75
CA LYS A 45 0.35 -7.31 2.36
C LYS A 45 1.52 -6.63 1.66
N THR A 46 2.61 -6.43 2.36
CA THR A 46 3.90 -6.11 1.73
C THR A 46 4.58 -7.40 1.27
N VAL A 47 5.41 -7.30 0.23
CA VAL A 47 6.18 -8.45 -0.29
C VAL A 47 7.44 -8.67 0.54
N VAL A 48 8.02 -7.59 1.06
CA VAL A 48 9.18 -7.59 1.96
C VAL A 48 8.84 -6.86 3.25
N ALA A 49 9.60 -7.09 4.32
CA ALA A 49 9.45 -6.33 5.55
C ALA A 49 9.89 -4.88 5.33
N ARG A 50 9.27 -3.93 6.05
CA ARG A 50 9.66 -2.51 6.01
C ARG A 50 11.13 -2.30 6.38
N SER A 51 11.66 -3.08 7.32
CA SER A 51 13.08 -3.04 7.72
C SER A 51 14.06 -3.55 6.66
N GLN A 52 13.57 -4.25 5.64
CA GLN A 52 14.36 -4.80 4.53
C GLN A 52 14.19 -3.98 3.24
N MET A 53 13.43 -2.89 3.29
CA MET A 53 13.24 -1.98 2.17
C MET A 53 14.53 -1.20 1.89
N ILE A 54 14.92 -1.12 0.62
CA ILE A 54 16.05 -0.28 0.18
C ILE A 54 15.52 1.07 -0.34
N ASN A 55 14.76 1.05 -1.45
CA ASN A 55 14.24 2.27 -2.10
C ASN A 55 12.71 2.33 -2.20
N TYR A 56 12.04 1.19 -2.08
CA TYR A 56 10.59 1.12 -2.15
C TYR A 56 10.08 -0.17 -1.52
N LEU A 57 8.84 -0.13 -1.05
CA LEU A 57 8.14 -1.25 -0.45
C LEU A 57 7.04 -1.72 -1.40
N PRO A 58 7.18 -2.91 -2.02
CA PRO A 58 6.15 -3.47 -2.88
C PRO A 58 4.95 -3.89 -2.04
N LEU A 59 3.78 -3.37 -2.38
CA LEU A 59 2.49 -3.67 -1.77
C LEU A 59 1.66 -4.54 -2.71
N LYS A 60 1.19 -5.69 -2.21
CA LYS A 60 0.30 -6.61 -2.92
C LYS A 60 -1.11 -6.48 -2.38
N ILE A 61 -2.06 -6.36 -3.31
CA ILE A 61 -3.50 -6.40 -3.04
C ILE A 61 -4.05 -7.68 -3.65
N ARG A 62 -4.88 -8.41 -2.89
CA ARG A 62 -5.51 -9.66 -3.34
C ARG A 62 -6.34 -9.42 -4.61
N GLY A 63 -6.25 -10.34 -5.56
CA GLY A 63 -6.92 -10.23 -6.86
C GLY A 63 -6.33 -9.19 -7.84
N LYS A 64 -5.33 -8.40 -7.45
CA LYS A 64 -4.63 -7.49 -8.37
C LYS A 64 -3.39 -8.15 -8.96
N LYS A 65 -3.23 -8.05 -10.28
CA LYS A 65 -2.09 -8.65 -11.01
C LYS A 65 -0.75 -8.04 -10.59
N PHE A 66 -0.67 -6.70 -10.56
CA PHE A 66 0.57 -5.98 -10.29
C PHE A 66 0.70 -5.56 -8.82
N TYR A 67 1.94 -5.28 -8.42
CA TYR A 67 2.25 -4.62 -7.15
C TYR A 67 2.03 -3.11 -7.26
N TYR A 68 1.77 -2.50 -6.11
CA TYR A 68 1.79 -1.07 -5.89
C TYR A 68 3.09 -0.68 -5.20
N ILE A 69 3.55 0.55 -5.42
CA ILE A 69 4.86 1.03 -4.97
C ILE A 69 4.63 2.00 -3.83
N VAL A 70 5.17 1.67 -2.65
CA VAL A 70 5.25 2.60 -1.52
C VAL A 70 6.67 3.14 -1.49
N ASP A 71 6.81 4.46 -1.53
CA ASP A 71 8.09 5.14 -1.51
C ASP A 71 8.78 5.03 -0.13
N SER A 72 10.10 4.79 -0.10
CA SER A 72 10.87 4.71 1.16
C SER A 72 11.00 6.03 1.87
N ASP A 73 11.00 7.14 1.12
CA ASP A 73 11.10 8.50 1.68
C ASP A 73 9.77 8.96 2.30
N GLY A 74 8.72 8.15 2.16
CA GLY A 74 7.43 8.34 2.81
C GLY A 74 7.49 8.18 4.34
N LYS A 75 6.57 8.84 5.04
CA LYS A 75 6.49 8.77 6.51
C LYS A 75 5.52 7.68 6.98
N PHE A 76 5.99 6.78 7.83
CA PHE A 76 5.16 5.86 8.60
C PHE A 76 4.83 6.48 9.96
N LEU A 77 3.61 7.01 10.13
CA LEU A 77 3.20 7.66 11.38
C LEU A 77 3.23 6.70 12.58
N ASN A 78 2.88 5.43 12.36
CA ASN A 78 3.02 4.37 13.35
C ASN A 78 3.57 3.11 12.66
N GLY A 79 4.89 2.99 12.66
CA GLY A 79 5.60 1.90 12.00
C GLY A 79 5.27 0.52 12.57
N HIS A 80 5.22 0.37 13.89
CA HIS A 80 4.87 -0.90 14.54
C HIS A 80 3.47 -1.36 14.15
N LEU A 81 2.48 -0.47 14.20
CA LEU A 81 1.11 -0.82 13.81
C LEU A 81 1.02 -1.24 12.33
N PHE A 82 1.78 -0.57 11.46
CA PHE A 82 1.88 -0.98 10.07
C PHE A 82 2.47 -2.40 9.95
N ASP A 83 3.58 -2.67 10.63
CA ASP A 83 4.29 -3.95 10.59
C ASP A 83 3.40 -5.11 11.09
N TYR A 84 2.61 -4.89 12.14
CA TYR A 84 1.66 -5.88 12.69
C TYR A 84 0.40 -6.11 11.85
N THR A 85 0.06 -5.22 10.91
CA THR A 85 -1.20 -5.31 10.15
C THR A 85 -0.98 -5.75 8.71
N ILE A 86 -0.41 -4.88 7.89
CA ILE A 86 -0.19 -5.15 6.46
C ILE A 86 1.29 -5.38 6.12
N GLY A 87 2.21 -5.00 7.00
CA GLY A 87 3.65 -5.23 6.84
C GLY A 87 4.11 -6.66 7.08
N THR A 88 3.19 -7.57 7.39
CA THR A 88 3.46 -8.99 7.63
C THR A 88 3.18 -9.82 6.38
N LYS A 89 4.04 -10.81 6.10
CA LYS A 89 3.88 -11.77 5.02
C LYS A 89 2.66 -12.67 5.29
N LYS A 90 1.71 -12.68 4.36
CA LYS A 90 0.53 -13.57 4.34
C LYS A 90 0.69 -14.64 3.25
N SER A 91 0.05 -15.81 3.40
CA SER A 91 0.30 -17.02 2.60
C SER A 91 -0.37 -17.07 1.21
N TRP A 92 -1.20 -16.09 0.84
CA TRP A 92 -1.95 -16.07 -0.42
C TRP A 92 -1.28 -15.31 -1.56
#